data_AF-A0A432QFY3-F1
#
_entry.id   AF-A0A432QFY3-F1
#
_cell.length_a   1.000
_cell.length_b   1.000
_cell.length_c   1.000
_cell.angle_alpha   90.00
_cell.angle_beta   90.00
_cell.angle_gamma   90.00
#
_symmetry.space_group_name_H-M   'P 1'
#
loop_
_entity.id
_entity.type
_entity.pdbx_description
1 polymer ?
#
loop_
_entity_poly.entity_id
_entity_poly.type
_entity_poly.pdbx_seq_one_letter_code
_entity_poly.pdbx_strand_id
1 'polypeptide(L)'
;MISELRFAKRHIDYLPIGVTAKDASSGKTLAGPFSGRIIDISITGACLLMTQVLSNQYHVFYSTRESESLFLQLEINLPPDIKDLAIPAQPIWMNLYQQDEVRAYKMGVEFMANPEGERIKQLMTALAKQQKKRAAWWVSNSKRMIKAITPCKPHPCR
;
A
#
# COMPACT_ATOMS: atom_id res chain seq x y z
N MET A 1 -12.60 28.87 7.60
CA MET A 1 -11.48 28.20 6.90
C MET A 1 -10.75 27.36 7.94
N ILE A 2 -11.22 26.14 8.18
CA ILE A 2 -10.59 25.22 9.14
C ILE A 2 -9.65 24.36 8.29
N SER A 3 -8.35 24.52 8.49
CA SER A 3 -7.40 23.52 8.01
C SER A 3 -7.76 22.19 8.67
N GLU A 4 -8.39 21.27 7.95
CA GLU A 4 -8.57 19.90 8.40
C GLU A 4 -7.18 19.28 8.59
N LEU A 5 -6.67 19.44 9.81
CA LEU A 5 -5.40 18.88 10.24
C LEU A 5 -5.55 17.36 10.27
N ARG A 6 -4.76 16.69 9.44
CA ARG A 6 -4.70 15.23 9.37
C ARG A 6 -4.32 14.68 10.74
N PHE A 7 -5.14 13.79 11.29
CA PHE A 7 -5.00 13.25 12.65
C PHE A 7 -3.82 12.26 12.81
N ALA A 8 -3.41 11.57 11.74
CA ALA A 8 -2.37 10.53 11.81
C ALA A 8 -1.25 10.73 10.77
N LYS A 9 0.00 10.47 11.19
CA LYS A 9 1.17 10.48 10.32
C LYS A 9 1.08 9.31 9.31
N ARG A 10 1.31 9.62 8.03
CA ARG A 10 1.36 8.64 6.95
C ARG A 10 2.78 8.33 6.54
N HIS A 11 3.04 7.05 6.29
CA HIS A 11 4.29 6.53 5.77
C HIS A 11 4.10 6.22 4.29
N ILE A 12 4.94 6.81 3.44
CA ILE A 12 4.95 6.48 2.01
C ILE A 12 5.61 5.11 1.87
N ASP A 13 4.90 4.18 1.25
CA ASP A 13 5.44 2.88 0.88
C ASP A 13 4.84 2.43 -0.44
N TYR A 14 5.39 1.38 -1.06
CA TYR A 14 4.85 0.79 -2.28
C TYR A 14 4.67 -0.71 -2.06
N LEU A 15 3.73 -1.05 -1.17
CA LEU A 15 3.48 -2.40 -0.73
C LEU A 15 2.44 -3.07 -1.64
N PRO A 16 2.77 -4.16 -2.37
CA PRO A 16 1.76 -4.93 -3.10
C PRO A 16 0.73 -5.54 -2.15
N ILE A 17 -0.54 -5.49 -2.56
CA ILE A 17 -1.66 -6.05 -1.80
C ILE A 17 -2.67 -6.75 -2.73
N GLY A 18 -3.35 -7.75 -2.18
CA GLY A 18 -4.62 -8.24 -2.71
C GLY A 18 -5.77 -7.50 -2.04
N VAL A 19 -6.84 -7.23 -2.78
CA VAL A 19 -8.06 -6.59 -2.26
C VAL A 19 -9.25 -7.44 -2.65
N THR A 20 -10.05 -7.85 -1.66
CA THR A 20 -11.23 -8.69 -1.89
C THR A 20 -12.44 -8.05 -1.21
N ALA A 21 -13.55 -7.88 -1.93
CA ALA A 21 -14.79 -7.41 -1.34
C ALA A 21 -15.53 -8.57 -0.67
N LYS A 22 -15.94 -8.39 0.58
CA LYS A 22 -16.62 -9.41 1.38
C LYS A 22 -17.86 -8.84 2.05
N ASP A 23 -18.79 -9.74 2.34
CA ASP A 23 -19.97 -9.46 3.14
C ASP A 23 -19.78 -10.04 4.54
N ALA A 24 -19.89 -9.20 5.57
CA ALA A 24 -19.75 -9.60 6.96
C ALA A 24 -20.88 -10.52 7.44
N SER A 25 -22.07 -10.43 6.83
CA SER A 25 -23.22 -11.24 7.24
C SER A 25 -23.11 -12.69 6.76
N SER A 26 -22.67 -12.89 5.52
CA SER A 26 -22.54 -14.21 4.90
C SER A 26 -21.11 -14.77 4.92
N GLY A 27 -20.10 -13.93 5.16
CA GLY A 27 -18.68 -14.27 5.01
C GLY A 27 -18.24 -14.48 3.56
N LYS A 28 -19.14 -14.28 2.58
CA LYS A 28 -18.91 -14.58 1.18
C LYS A 28 -18.04 -13.51 0.53
N THR A 29 -17.14 -13.95 -0.35
CA THR A 29 -16.44 -13.06 -1.28
C THR A 29 -17.40 -12.64 -2.40
N LEU A 30 -17.62 -11.34 -2.52
CA LEU A 30 -18.48 -10.74 -3.55
C LEU A 30 -17.69 -10.40 -4.82
N ALA A 31 -16.43 -9.96 -4.67
CA ALA A 31 -15.56 -9.63 -5.79
C ALA A 31 -14.08 -9.68 -5.40
N GLY A 32 -13.22 -9.82 -6.41
CA GLY A 32 -11.76 -9.90 -6.26
C GLY A 32 -11.20 -11.30 -6.52
N PRO A 33 -9.89 -11.49 -6.32
CA PRO A 33 -8.95 -10.51 -5.79
C PRO A 33 -8.58 -9.43 -6.84
N PHE A 34 -8.65 -8.17 -6.43
CA PHE A 34 -8.07 -7.05 -7.16
C PHE A 34 -6.62 -6.88 -6.75
N SER A 35 -5.76 -6.62 -7.73
CA SER A 35 -4.36 -6.28 -7.46
C SER A 35 -4.23 -4.79 -7.19
N GLY A 36 -3.54 -4.44 -6.11
CA GLY A 36 -3.29 -3.05 -5.74
C GLY A 36 -1.93 -2.85 -5.10
N ARG A 37 -1.64 -1.58 -4.82
CA ARG A 37 -0.49 -1.19 -3.99
C ARG A 37 -0.94 -0.19 -2.95
N ILE A 38 -0.46 -0.34 -1.73
CA ILE A 38 -0.52 0.75 -0.75
C ILE A 38 0.58 1.75 -1.15
N ILE A 39 0.18 3.00 -1.40
CA ILE A 39 1.09 4.11 -1.72
C ILE A 39 1.39 5.00 -0.50
N ASP A 40 0.47 5.00 0.47
CA ASP A 40 0.69 5.55 1.81
C ASP A 40 -0.18 4.84 2.84
N ILE A 41 0.29 4.79 4.08
CA ILE A 41 -0.40 4.11 5.20
C ILE A 41 -0.23 4.86 6.52
N SER A 42 -1.29 4.90 7.31
CA SER A 42 -1.33 5.34 8.71
C SER A 42 -1.87 4.21 9.60
N ILE A 43 -1.90 4.45 10.91
CA ILE A 43 -2.51 3.52 11.88
C ILE A 43 -4.02 3.33 11.67
N THR A 44 -4.69 4.29 11.03
CA THR A 44 -6.14 4.29 10.83
C THR A 44 -6.57 3.88 9.42
N GLY A 45 -5.67 3.85 8.45
CA GLY A 45 -6.07 3.63 7.06
C GLY A 45 -4.91 3.70 6.09
N ALA A 46 -5.24 3.62 4.80
CA ALA A 46 -4.26 3.61 3.72
C ALA A 46 -4.80 4.31 2.47
N CYS A 47 -3.89 4.73 1.60
CA CYS A 47 -4.21 5.03 0.21
C CYS A 47 -3.74 3.88 -0.68
N LEU A 48 -4.68 3.31 -1.42
CA LEU A 48 -4.48 2.27 -2.40
C LEU A 48 -4.33 2.88 -3.79
N LEU A 49 -3.46 2.32 -4.60
CA LEU A 49 -3.36 2.54 -6.02
C LEU A 49 -3.73 1.24 -6.74
N MET A 50 -4.77 1.29 -7.57
CA MET A 50 -5.34 0.13 -8.25
C MET A 50 -5.45 0.41 -9.73
N THR A 51 -5.14 -0.57 -10.59
CA THR A 51 -5.30 -0.43 -12.05
C THR A 51 -6.70 -0.82 -12.51
N GLN A 52 -7.41 -1.63 -11.72
CA GLN A 52 -8.76 -2.10 -11.99
C GLN A 52 -9.61 -1.98 -10.72
N VAL A 53 -10.83 -1.45 -10.87
CA VAL A 53 -11.80 -1.26 -9.77
C VAL A 53 -13.15 -1.92 -10.03
N LEU A 54 -13.29 -2.58 -11.18
CA LEU A 54 -14.49 -3.28 -11.60
C LEU A 54 -14.14 -4.75 -11.87
N SER A 55 -14.92 -5.66 -11.31
CA SER A 55 -14.87 -7.09 -11.63
C SER A 55 -16.28 -7.57 -11.92
N ASN A 56 -16.54 -8.04 -13.14
CA ASN A 56 -17.87 -8.30 -13.66
C ASN A 56 -18.78 -7.07 -13.51
N GLN A 57 -19.77 -7.13 -12.62
CA GLN A 57 -20.70 -6.02 -12.33
C GLN A 57 -20.42 -5.36 -10.97
N TYR A 58 -19.41 -5.82 -10.23
CA TYR A 58 -19.10 -5.31 -8.90
C TYR A 58 -18.02 -4.23 -8.99
N HIS A 59 -18.39 -2.99 -8.64
CA HIS A 59 -17.46 -1.89 -8.56
C HIS A 59 -16.95 -1.75 -7.13
N VAL A 60 -15.66 -2.03 -6.90
CA VAL A 60 -15.06 -2.19 -5.56
C VAL A 60 -15.24 -0.97 -4.63
N PHE A 61 -15.35 0.24 -5.20
CA PHE A 61 -15.73 1.42 -4.43
C PHE A 61 -17.25 1.52 -4.20
N TYR A 62 -18.03 1.76 -5.27
CA TYR A 62 -19.46 2.04 -5.17
C TYR A 62 -20.24 0.89 -4.53
N SER A 63 -20.05 -0.34 -5.01
CA SER A 63 -20.79 -1.51 -4.53
C SER A 63 -20.46 -1.88 -3.08
N THR A 64 -19.25 -1.58 -2.59
CA THR A 64 -18.91 -1.81 -1.18
C THR A 64 -19.54 -0.74 -0.26
N ARG A 65 -19.78 0.47 -0.75
CA ARG A 65 -20.42 1.54 0.03
C ARG A 65 -21.94 1.47 0.06
N GLU A 66 -22.56 0.59 -0.74
CA GLU A 66 -24.02 0.42 -0.79
C GLU A 66 -24.60 -0.19 0.50
N SER A 67 -23.80 -0.90 1.29
CA SER A 67 -24.24 -1.51 2.55
C SER A 67 -23.12 -1.48 3.59
N GLU A 68 -23.50 -1.22 4.84
CA GLU A 68 -22.59 -1.26 6.00
C GLU A 68 -22.06 -2.66 6.31
N SER A 69 -22.73 -3.71 5.81
CA SER A 69 -22.27 -5.09 5.97
C SER A 69 -21.11 -5.45 5.04
N LEU A 70 -20.86 -4.65 4.00
CA LEU A 70 -19.83 -4.92 3.01
C LEU A 70 -18.53 -4.23 3.38
N PHE A 71 -17.41 -4.92 3.18
CA PHE A 71 -16.09 -4.39 3.49
C PHE A 71 -15.04 -4.92 2.53
N LEU A 72 -13.90 -4.25 2.48
CA LEU A 72 -12.72 -4.69 1.75
C LEU A 72 -11.80 -5.47 2.70
N GLN A 73 -11.40 -6.67 2.32
CA GLN A 73 -10.31 -7.39 2.96
C GLN A 73 -9.01 -7.09 2.21
N LEU A 74 -8.08 -6.41 2.88
CA LEU A 74 -6.74 -6.15 2.37
C LEU A 74 -5.81 -7.29 2.77
N GLU A 75 -5.24 -7.99 1.79
CA GLU A 75 -4.33 -9.11 1.97
C GLU A 75 -2.89 -8.65 1.72
N ILE A 76 -2.08 -8.70 2.77
CA ILE A 76 -0.72 -8.19 2.81
C ILE A 76 0.24 -9.35 3.07
N ASN A 77 1.21 -9.51 2.18
CA ASN A 77 2.26 -10.50 2.27
C ASN A 77 3.64 -9.82 2.20
N LEU A 78 4.37 -9.82 3.31
CA LEU A 78 5.71 -9.25 3.47
C LEU A 78 6.64 -10.26 4.17
N PRO A 79 7.03 -11.36 3.50
CA PRO A 79 7.98 -12.29 4.08
C PRO A 79 9.35 -11.63 4.34
N PRO A 80 10.06 -11.99 5.43
CA PRO A 80 9.68 -12.98 6.45
C PRO A 80 8.82 -12.40 7.60
N ASP A 81 8.63 -11.08 7.65
CA ASP A 81 8.07 -10.39 8.81
C ASP A 81 6.55 -10.55 8.94
N ILE A 82 5.82 -10.62 7.82
CA ILE A 82 4.36 -10.73 7.77
C ILE A 82 3.96 -11.74 6.70
N LYS A 83 3.16 -12.73 7.09
CA LYS A 83 2.56 -13.69 6.17
C LYS A 83 1.05 -13.72 6.39
N ASP A 84 0.30 -13.68 5.30
CA ASP A 84 -1.15 -13.83 5.25
C ASP A 84 -1.92 -12.83 6.15
N LEU A 85 -1.44 -11.59 6.24
CA LEU A 85 -2.10 -10.56 7.03
C LEU A 85 -3.33 -10.04 6.30
N ALA A 86 -4.50 -10.27 6.87
CA ALA A 86 -5.78 -9.75 6.40
C ALA A 86 -6.26 -8.60 7.30
N ILE A 87 -6.52 -7.43 6.70
CA ILE A 87 -7.06 -6.25 7.39
C ILE A 87 -8.41 -5.86 6.76
N PRO A 88 -9.52 -5.87 7.51
CA PRO A 88 -10.79 -5.35 7.04
C PRO A 88 -10.74 -3.82 6.97
N ALA A 89 -11.30 -3.25 5.91
CA ALA A 89 -11.28 -1.82 5.64
C ALA A 89 -12.54 -1.35 4.88
N GLN A 90 -12.90 -0.08 5.08
CA GLN A 90 -13.99 0.60 4.38
C GLN A 90 -13.43 1.60 3.36
N PRO A 91 -13.94 1.64 2.11
CA PRO A 91 -13.57 2.66 1.16
C PRO A 91 -14.20 4.01 1.53
N ILE A 92 -13.39 5.06 1.61
CA ILE A 92 -13.82 6.41 2.00
C ILE A 92 -13.96 7.33 0.79
N TRP A 93 -12.95 7.34 -0.08
CA TRP A 93 -12.94 8.14 -1.31
C TRP A 93 -12.22 7.40 -2.42
N MET A 94 -12.55 7.74 -3.67
CA MET A 94 -11.85 7.26 -4.85
C MET A 94 -11.64 8.42 -5.82
N ASN A 95 -10.48 8.45 -6.48
CA ASN A 95 -10.19 9.40 -7.54
C ASN A 95 -9.45 8.72 -8.68
N LEU A 96 -9.72 9.17 -9.91
CA LEU A 96 -8.94 8.76 -11.07
C LEU A 96 -7.58 9.44 -11.01
N TYR A 97 -6.53 8.65 -11.15
CA TYR A 97 -5.17 9.12 -11.37
C TYR A 97 -4.82 8.89 -12.83
N GLN A 98 -4.64 9.99 -13.56
CA GLN A 98 -4.23 9.96 -14.96
C GLN A 98 -2.98 10.81 -15.12
N GLN A 99 -1.92 10.19 -15.59
CA GLN A 99 -0.69 10.88 -15.99
C GLN A 99 -0.17 10.20 -17.25
N ASP A 100 -0.07 10.97 -18.33
CA ASP A 100 0.27 10.49 -19.67
C ASP A 100 -0.64 9.32 -20.09
N GLU A 101 -0.06 8.16 -20.41
CA GLU A 101 -0.77 6.93 -20.78
C GLU A 101 -1.18 6.08 -19.58
N VAL A 102 -0.75 6.43 -18.36
CA VAL A 102 -1.05 5.68 -17.14
C VAL A 102 -2.41 6.10 -16.59
N ARG A 103 -3.33 5.14 -16.51
CA ARG A 103 -4.61 5.26 -15.80
C ARG A 103 -4.64 4.31 -14.62
N ALA A 104 -4.86 4.86 -13.44
CA ALA A 104 -5.05 4.11 -12.21
C ALA A 104 -6.09 4.80 -11.34
N TYR A 105 -6.52 4.14 -10.29
CA TYR A 105 -7.48 4.63 -9.32
C TYR A 105 -6.78 4.75 -7.97
N LYS A 106 -6.83 5.94 -7.38
CA LYS A 106 -6.46 6.13 -5.98
C LYS A 106 -7.69 5.91 -5.14
N MET A 107 -7.58 5.09 -4.10
CA MET A 107 -8.68 4.82 -3.17
C MET A 107 -8.19 5.01 -1.75
N GLY A 108 -8.82 5.92 -1.02
CA GLY A 108 -8.64 6.02 0.42
C GLY A 108 -9.48 4.98 1.13
N VAL A 109 -8.87 4.21 2.03
CA VAL A 109 -9.55 3.24 2.88
C VAL A 109 -9.28 3.53 4.35
N GLU A 110 -10.27 3.27 5.19
CA GLU A 110 -10.18 3.30 6.64
C GLU A 110 -10.18 1.87 7.18
N PHE A 111 -9.28 1.54 8.11
CA PHE A 111 -9.23 0.23 8.71
C PHE A 111 -10.36 0.07 9.72
N MET A 112 -11.08 -1.05 9.62
CA MET A 112 -12.08 -1.43 10.62
C MET A 112 -11.44 -2.09 11.85
N ALA A 113 -10.16 -2.48 11.75
CA ALA A 113 -9.41 -3.01 12.87
C ALA A 113 -9.06 -1.89 13.87
N ASN A 114 -9.02 -2.23 15.16
CA ASN A 114 -8.57 -1.31 16.20
C ASN A 114 -7.14 -0.79 15.85
N PRO A 115 -6.93 0.54 15.75
CA PRO A 115 -5.62 1.14 15.49
C PRO A 115 -4.55 0.77 16.53
N GLU A 116 -4.96 0.49 17.76
CA GLU A 116 -4.07 0.04 18.85
C GLU A 116 -3.90 -1.48 18.88
N GLY A 117 -4.60 -2.19 18.00
CA GLY A 117 -4.54 -3.64 17.86
C GLY A 117 -3.16 -4.13 17.45
N GLU A 118 -2.83 -5.33 17.89
CA GLU A 118 -1.52 -5.94 17.66
C GLU A 118 -1.19 -6.05 16.16
N ARG A 119 -2.18 -6.38 15.32
CA ARG A 119 -2.00 -6.52 13.86
C ARG A 119 -1.53 -5.24 13.19
N ILE A 120 -2.13 -4.08 13.52
CA ILE A 120 -1.73 -2.78 12.97
C ILE A 120 -0.34 -2.41 13.47
N LYS A 121 -0.05 -2.60 14.76
CA LYS A 121 1.28 -2.36 15.34
C LYS A 121 2.36 -3.22 14.67
N GLN A 122 2.08 -4.50 14.43
CA GLN A 122 2.97 -5.42 13.72
C GLN A 122 3.21 -4.94 12.28
N LEU A 123 2.16 -4.54 11.56
CA LEU A 123 2.28 -3.98 10.21
C LEU A 123 3.17 -2.74 10.17
N MET A 124 2.90 -1.76 11.03
CA MET A 124 3.68 -0.52 11.09
C MET A 124 5.15 -0.78 11.45
N THR A 125 5.40 -1.76 12.33
CA THR A 125 6.76 -2.16 12.73
C THR A 125 7.51 -2.82 11.57
N ALA A 126 6.86 -3.74 10.85
CA ALA A 126 7.46 -4.42 9.70
C ALA A 126 7.80 -3.42 8.58
N LEU A 127 6.88 -2.51 8.27
CA LEU A 127 7.10 -1.45 7.28
C LEU A 127 8.27 -0.55 7.67
N ALA A 128 8.35 -0.12 8.93
CA ALA A 128 9.47 0.68 9.42
C ALA A 128 10.82 -0.05 9.30
N LYS A 129 10.86 -1.37 9.60
CA LYS A 129 12.06 -2.20 9.41
C LYS A 129 12.45 -2.29 7.93
N GLN A 130 11.48 -2.51 7.04
CA GLN A 130 11.74 -2.65 5.61
C GLN A 130 12.19 -1.33 4.97
N GLN A 131 11.64 -0.19 5.41
CA GLN A 131 12.10 1.14 5.01
C GLN A 131 13.56 1.38 5.40
N LYS A 132 13.93 1.07 6.65
CA LYS A 132 15.33 1.18 7.11
C LYS A 132 16.28 0.28 6.31
N LYS A 133 15.88 -0.97 6.04
CA LYS A 133 16.66 -1.91 5.22
C LYS A 133 16.87 -1.37 3.80
N ARG A 134 15.81 -0.86 3.15
CA ARG A 134 15.90 -0.25 1.81
C ARG A 134 16.80 0.99 1.81
N ALA A 135 16.67 1.87 2.80
CA ALA A 135 17.51 3.06 2.92
C ALA A 135 18.99 2.69 3.10
N ALA A 136 19.29 1.74 3.98
CA ALA A 136 20.65 1.25 4.19
C ALA A 136 21.25 0.61 2.93
N TRP A 137 20.44 -0.17 2.18
CA TRP A 137 20.86 -0.74 0.91
C TRP A 137 21.19 0.34 -0.12
N TRP A 138 20.36 1.39 -0.25
CA TRP A 138 20.63 2.50 -1.16
C TRP A 138 21.94 3.21 -0.83
N VAL A 139 22.25 3.45 0.44
CA VAL A 139 23.51 4.09 0.87
C VAL A 139 24.72 3.19 0.59
N SER A 140 24.58 1.87 0.77
CA SER A 140 25.67 0.92 0.49
C SER A 140 25.93 0.78 -1.02
N ASN A 141 24.87 0.74 -1.82
CA ASN A 141 24.98 0.54 -3.27
C ASN A 141 25.43 1.82 -4.01
N SER A 142 25.01 3.00 -3.55
CA SER A 142 25.50 4.28 -4.12
C SER A 142 27.01 4.45 -3.89
N LYS A 143 27.52 4.06 -2.72
CA LYS A 143 28.98 4.02 -2.44
C LYS A 143 29.74 3.05 -3.35
N ARG A 144 29.13 1.93 -3.75
CA ARG A 144 29.71 0.98 -4.71
C ARG A 144 29.78 1.55 -6.13
N MET A 145 28.73 2.24 -6.58
CA MET A 145 28.71 2.88 -7.90
C MET A 145 29.73 4.01 -8.01
N ILE A 146 29.96 4.79 -6.95
CA ILE A 146 30.99 5.86 -6.95
C ILE A 146 32.41 5.27 -7.02
N LYS A 147 32.70 4.14 -6.37
CA LYS A 147 34.01 3.47 -6.47
C LYS A 147 34.28 2.85 -7.86
N ALA A 148 33.24 2.53 -8.63
CA ALA A 148 33.38 1.99 -9.98
C ALA A 148 33.76 3.04 -11.04
N ILE A 149 33.71 4.34 -10.70
CA ILE A 149 34.06 5.46 -11.59
C ILE A 149 35.48 5.98 -11.28
N THR A 150 36.30 5.22 -10.55
CA THR A 150 37.71 5.60 -10.33
C THR A 150 38.45 5.49 -11.67
N PRO A 151 39.02 6.59 -12.22
CA PRO A 151 39.65 6.54 -13.54
C PRO A 151 40.88 5.62 -13.51
N CYS A 152 41.00 4.75 -14.50
CA CYS A 152 42.21 4.00 -14.78
C CYS A 152 43.40 4.97 -14.83
N LYS A 153 44.47 4.65 -14.07
CA LYS A 153 45.71 5.45 -14.07
C LYS A 153 46.22 5.62 -15.50
N PRO A 154 46.60 6.85 -15.92
CA PRO A 154 47.21 7.04 -17.22
C PRO A 154 48.51 6.22 -17.28
N HIS A 155 48.60 5.34 -18.28
CA HIS A 155 49.83 4.61 -18.56
C HIS A 155 50.91 5.61 -19.00
N PRO A 156 52.16 5.47 -18.52
CA PRO A 156 53.25 6.28 -19.02
C PRO A 156 53.58 5.81 -20.44
N CYS A 157 53.27 6.63 -21.45
CA CYS A 157 53.84 6.47 -22.78
C CYS A 157 55.32 6.87 -22.72
N ARG A 158 56.15 5.99 -23.30
CA ARG A 158 57.60 6.14 -23.48
C ARG A 158 57.99 7.42 -24.18
#